data_AF-A0A2D4PMI3-F1
#
_entry.id   AF-A0A2D4PMI3-F1
#
_cell.length_a   1.000
_cell.length_b   1.000
_cell.length_c   1.000
_cell.angle_alpha   90.00
_cell.angle_beta   90.00
_cell.angle_gamma   90.00
#
_symmetry.space_group_name_H-M   'P 1'
#
loop_
_entity.id
_entity.type
_entity.pdbx_description
1 polymer ?
#
loop_
_entity_poly.entity_id
_entity_poly.type
_entity_poly.pdbx_seq_one_letter_code
_entity_poly.pdbx_strand_id
1 'polypeptide(L)'
;YLVCLCSGSPNEKLMQGITDIDCKDALEMICNLESEGDEKSALILCAAFLSRQLQQGEMYCAWELTLFWSKLQQRVEPSTQIYLERCRQLSVLTKTVYHIFFLIKVINSEIDAAGLATCIELCVKALRLEASENTEVKISICKTISCLLPDDLEVKRACQLSEFLLEPTVDAYYAVEMLYNQPDQKYDEENLPIPNSLRCELLLVLKTQWPFDPEFWDWKMLKRQCLALMGEEASIVSSIDELNDSEMHEKVEDCQDENKDSSANGLSGCFDEATNLLRGIRDKKQKNREIKKLRERGFISARFRNWQAYMQYCVLCDKEFLGHRIVRHAQKHYKDGIYSCPICAQNFNSKETFVPHVTLHVKKSSKERLAAMKPLRKLGRPP
;
A
#
# COMPACT_ATOMS: atom_id res chain seq x y z
N TYR A 1 -0.53 -24.84 40.99
CA TYR A 1 -0.21 -26.03 40.18
C TYR A 1 0.29 -25.65 38.79
N LEU A 2 -0.55 -25.00 37.94
CA LEU A 2 -0.18 -24.67 36.56
C LEU A 2 1.05 -23.77 36.44
N VAL A 3 1.18 -22.75 37.30
CA VAL A 3 2.39 -21.90 37.35
C VAL A 3 3.64 -22.76 37.59
N CYS A 4 3.61 -23.69 38.56
CA CYS A 4 4.73 -24.60 38.82
C CYS A 4 5.02 -25.52 37.62
N LEU A 5 3.99 -26.00 36.93
CA LEU A 5 4.13 -26.81 35.71
C LEU A 5 4.84 -26.00 34.62
N CYS A 6 4.43 -24.74 34.39
CA CYS A 6 4.99 -23.82 33.39
C CYS A 6 6.45 -23.44 33.68
N SER A 7 6.81 -23.25 34.95
CA SER A 7 8.16 -22.83 35.34
C SER A 7 9.20 -23.95 35.33
N GLY A 8 8.78 -25.22 35.44
CA GLY A 8 9.69 -26.34 35.76
C GLY A 8 9.65 -27.54 34.81
N SER A 9 8.74 -27.58 33.84
CA SER A 9 8.55 -28.77 32.99
C SER A 9 9.12 -28.59 31.58
N PRO A 10 9.65 -29.67 30.96
CA PRO A 10 9.97 -29.66 29.54
C PRO A 10 8.70 -29.40 28.70
N ASN A 11 8.88 -28.74 27.55
CA ASN A 11 7.81 -28.17 26.72
C ASN A 11 6.68 -29.18 26.41
N GLU A 12 7.01 -30.45 26.12
CA GLU A 12 6.02 -31.50 25.84
C GLU A 12 5.07 -31.80 27.01
N LYS A 13 5.60 -31.90 28.25
CA LYS A 13 4.79 -32.16 29.45
C LYS A 13 3.96 -30.95 29.84
N LEU A 14 4.49 -29.74 29.62
CA LEU A 14 3.76 -28.50 29.79
C LEU A 14 2.55 -28.48 28.85
N MET A 15 2.77 -28.70 27.56
CA MET A 15 1.73 -28.66 26.54
C MET A 15 0.62 -29.67 26.83
N GLN A 16 0.94 -30.91 27.21
CA GLN A 16 -0.05 -31.89 27.65
C GLN A 16 -0.86 -31.41 28.86
N GLY A 17 -0.20 -30.85 29.89
CA GLY A 17 -0.88 -30.42 31.11
C GLY A 17 -1.76 -29.18 30.98
N ILE A 18 -1.65 -28.41 29.88
CA ILE A 18 -2.52 -27.26 29.57
C ILE A 18 -3.45 -27.51 28.38
N THR A 19 -3.41 -28.69 27.76
CA THR A 19 -4.18 -28.98 26.53
C THR A 19 -5.68 -28.90 26.76
N ASP A 20 -6.16 -29.47 27.87
CA ASP A 20 -7.60 -29.58 28.16
C ASP A 20 -8.21 -28.33 28.82
N ILE A 21 -7.40 -27.29 29.04
CA ILE A 21 -7.83 -26.06 29.72
C ILE A 21 -8.33 -25.05 28.69
N ASP A 22 -9.56 -24.56 28.85
CA ASP A 22 -10.12 -23.52 28.00
C ASP A 22 -9.32 -22.22 28.10
N CYS A 23 -9.16 -21.53 26.97
CA CYS A 23 -8.35 -20.32 26.94
C CYS A 23 -8.99 -19.11 27.63
N LYS A 24 -10.32 -19.05 27.76
CA LYS A 24 -10.97 -18.01 28.57
C LYS A 24 -10.73 -18.23 30.04
N ASP A 25 -10.84 -19.47 30.51
CA ASP A 25 -10.53 -19.81 31.90
C ASP A 25 -9.05 -19.51 32.20
N ALA A 26 -8.16 -19.78 31.24
CA ALA A 26 -6.76 -19.40 31.34
C ALA A 26 -6.56 -17.88 31.46
N LEU A 27 -7.23 -17.08 30.63
CA LEU A 27 -7.20 -15.61 30.73
C LEU A 27 -7.71 -15.13 32.08
N GLU A 28 -8.80 -15.69 32.60
CA GLU A 28 -9.32 -15.35 33.93
C GLU A 28 -8.30 -15.66 35.04
N MET A 29 -7.67 -16.84 35.00
CA MET A 29 -6.59 -17.19 35.94
C MET A 29 -5.41 -16.21 35.85
N ILE A 30 -5.02 -15.80 34.65
CA ILE A 30 -3.93 -14.83 34.43
C ILE A 30 -4.32 -13.46 35.00
N CYS A 31 -5.54 -12.98 34.75
CA CYS A 31 -6.05 -11.71 35.30
C CYS A 31 -6.11 -11.75 36.83
N ASN A 32 -6.51 -12.87 37.43
CA ASN A 32 -6.54 -13.02 38.88
C ASN A 32 -5.13 -12.91 39.47
N LEU A 33 -4.14 -13.61 38.89
CA LEU A 33 -2.73 -13.52 39.32
C LEU A 33 -2.18 -12.09 39.21
N GLU A 34 -2.51 -11.39 38.12
CA GLU A 34 -2.13 -9.99 37.95
C GLU A 34 -2.78 -9.09 39.02
N SER A 35 -4.07 -9.27 39.29
CA SER A 35 -4.80 -8.47 40.29
C SER A 35 -4.29 -8.69 41.73
N GLU A 36 -3.76 -9.88 42.01
CA GLU A 36 -3.09 -10.23 43.27
C GLU A 36 -1.64 -9.68 43.34
N GLY A 37 -1.13 -9.11 42.25
CA GLY A 37 0.21 -8.54 42.15
C GLY A 37 1.32 -9.55 41.78
N ASP A 38 0.98 -10.80 41.48
CA ASP A 38 1.94 -11.81 41.02
C ASP A 38 2.13 -11.76 39.49
N GLU A 39 2.67 -10.63 39.02
CA GLU A 39 2.88 -10.37 37.59
C GLU A 39 3.83 -11.38 36.93
N LYS A 40 4.79 -11.94 37.69
CA LYS A 40 5.74 -12.93 37.17
C LYS A 40 5.05 -14.26 36.87
N SER A 41 4.24 -14.76 37.79
CA SER A 41 3.46 -15.98 37.55
C SER A 41 2.42 -15.78 36.46
N ALA A 42 1.77 -14.60 36.43
CA ALA A 42 0.84 -14.23 35.37
C ALA A 42 1.53 -14.26 33.99
N LEU A 43 2.75 -13.69 33.87
CA LEU A 43 3.52 -13.68 32.64
C LEU A 43 3.89 -15.09 32.18
N ILE A 44 4.37 -15.94 33.10
CA ILE A 44 4.74 -17.32 32.80
C ILE A 44 3.53 -18.10 32.28
N LEU A 45 2.39 -17.99 32.96
CA LEU A 45 1.16 -18.66 32.56
C LEU A 45 0.66 -18.13 31.20
N CYS A 46 0.67 -16.81 31.00
CA CYS A 46 0.29 -16.17 29.75
C CYS A 46 1.17 -16.61 28.58
N ALA A 47 2.50 -16.64 28.76
CA ALA A 47 3.44 -17.10 27.75
C ALA A 47 3.23 -18.58 27.36
N ALA A 48 2.87 -19.43 28.33
CA ALA A 48 2.59 -20.85 28.07
C ALA A 48 1.32 -21.03 27.21
N PHE A 49 0.21 -20.38 27.59
CA PHE A 49 -1.02 -20.45 26.82
C PHE A 49 -0.91 -19.77 25.45
N LEU A 50 -0.21 -18.65 25.36
CA LEU A 50 0.08 -18.01 24.08
C LEU A 50 0.89 -18.96 23.18
N SER A 51 1.98 -19.52 23.69
CA SER A 51 2.81 -20.49 22.93
C SER A 51 1.98 -21.67 22.43
N ARG A 52 1.03 -22.17 23.24
CA ARG A 52 0.09 -23.21 22.81
C ARG A 52 -0.75 -22.78 21.61
N GLN A 53 -1.38 -21.60 21.69
CA GLN A 53 -2.20 -21.06 20.61
C GLN A 53 -1.40 -20.87 19.31
N LEU A 54 -0.18 -20.34 19.41
CA LEU A 54 0.71 -20.16 18.26
C LEU A 54 1.08 -21.49 17.59
N GLN A 55 1.46 -22.49 18.40
CA GLN A 55 1.84 -23.82 17.92
C GLN A 55 0.67 -24.62 17.36
N GLN A 56 -0.55 -24.43 17.89
CA GLN A 56 -1.76 -25.09 17.38
C GLN A 56 -2.32 -24.37 16.15
N GLY A 57 -1.95 -23.10 15.92
CA GLY A 57 -2.50 -22.29 14.84
C GLY A 57 -3.91 -21.78 15.14
N GLU A 58 -4.33 -21.85 16.39
CA GLU A 58 -5.67 -21.50 16.85
C GLU A 58 -5.80 -19.99 17.06
N MET A 59 -6.94 -19.44 16.63
CA MET A 59 -7.19 -18.00 16.71
C MET A 59 -7.97 -17.59 17.96
N TYR A 60 -8.66 -18.53 18.59
CA TYR A 60 -9.48 -18.29 19.77
C TYR A 60 -8.60 -17.78 20.94
N CYS A 61 -8.95 -16.61 21.48
CA CYS A 61 -8.21 -15.92 22.55
C CYS A 61 -6.76 -15.53 22.22
N ALA A 62 -6.26 -15.77 21.00
CA ALA A 62 -4.86 -15.57 20.66
C ALA A 62 -4.48 -14.09 20.65
N TRP A 63 -5.39 -13.19 20.23
CA TRP A 63 -5.16 -11.75 20.26
C TRP A 63 -5.09 -11.24 21.71
N GLU A 64 -6.05 -11.63 22.54
CA GLU A 64 -6.12 -11.27 23.96
C GLU A 64 -4.87 -11.74 24.70
N LEU A 65 -4.46 -12.99 24.50
CA LEU A 65 -3.22 -13.53 25.06
C LEU A 65 -1.98 -12.77 24.57
N THR A 66 -1.91 -12.41 23.28
CA THR A 66 -0.77 -11.65 22.74
C THR A 66 -0.69 -10.26 23.36
N LEU A 67 -1.83 -9.57 23.47
CA LEU A 67 -1.92 -8.24 24.08
C LEU A 67 -1.54 -8.28 25.56
N PHE A 68 -2.09 -9.24 26.30
CA PHE A 68 -1.85 -9.38 27.73
C PHE A 68 -0.38 -9.74 28.00
N TRP A 69 0.16 -10.70 27.24
CA TRP A 69 1.57 -11.07 27.29
C TRP A 69 2.48 -9.86 27.04
N SER A 70 2.18 -9.06 26.01
CA SER A 70 2.95 -7.87 25.67
C SER A 70 3.04 -6.89 26.84
N LYS A 71 1.89 -6.57 27.45
CA LYS A 71 1.79 -5.62 28.58
C LYS A 71 2.43 -6.15 29.85
N LEU A 72 2.30 -7.45 30.14
CA LEU A 72 2.96 -8.08 31.28
C LEU A 72 4.48 -8.13 31.09
N GLN A 73 4.96 -8.51 29.90
CA GLN A 73 6.39 -8.59 29.59
C GLN A 73 7.07 -7.24 29.80
N GLN A 74 6.45 -6.14 29.35
CA GLN A 74 6.97 -4.79 29.55
C GLN A 74 7.02 -4.37 31.02
N ARG A 75 6.06 -4.79 31.85
CA ARG A 75 6.04 -4.47 33.28
C ARG A 75 7.05 -5.28 34.08
N VAL A 76 7.14 -6.58 33.80
CA VAL A 76 8.05 -7.50 34.51
C VAL A 76 9.51 -7.25 34.11
N GLU A 77 9.77 -6.97 32.82
CA GLU A 77 11.12 -6.79 32.28
C GLU A 77 11.14 -5.72 31.17
N PRO A 78 11.34 -4.43 31.51
CA PRO A 78 11.19 -3.28 30.60
C PRO A 78 12.35 -3.08 29.61
N SER A 79 12.97 -4.16 29.13
CA SER A 79 14.08 -4.09 28.17
C SER A 79 13.58 -4.26 26.73
N THR A 80 13.82 -3.25 25.90
CA THR A 80 13.51 -3.29 24.46
C THR A 80 14.15 -4.49 23.76
N GLN A 81 15.44 -4.76 24.02
CA GLN A 81 16.15 -5.86 23.37
C GLN A 81 15.55 -7.21 23.75
N ILE A 82 15.24 -7.40 25.04
CA ILE A 82 14.67 -8.65 25.54
C ILE A 82 13.25 -8.83 24.98
N TYR A 83 12.43 -7.78 24.98
CA TYR A 83 11.09 -7.81 24.42
C TYR A 83 11.10 -8.24 22.94
N LEU A 84 11.95 -7.61 22.12
CA LEU A 84 12.07 -7.95 20.69
C LEU A 84 12.57 -9.38 20.49
N GLU A 85 13.52 -9.84 21.30
CA GLU A 85 13.99 -11.23 21.28
C GLU A 85 12.87 -12.23 21.64
N ARG A 86 12.03 -11.92 22.63
CA ARG A 86 10.86 -12.74 22.94
C ARG A 86 9.84 -12.75 21.81
N CYS A 87 9.59 -11.61 21.15
CA CYS A 87 8.74 -11.57 19.96
C CYS A 87 9.29 -12.46 18.83
N ARG A 88 10.61 -12.47 18.61
CA ARG A 88 11.25 -13.40 17.65
C ARG A 88 11.02 -14.85 18.03
N GLN A 89 11.22 -15.21 19.29
CA GLN A 89 10.98 -16.57 19.79
C GLN A 89 9.52 -17.01 19.60
N LEU A 90 8.56 -16.16 19.94
CA LEU A 90 7.13 -16.43 19.69
C LEU A 90 6.84 -16.55 18.20
N SER A 91 7.46 -15.71 17.37
CA SER A 91 7.31 -15.78 15.92
C SER A 91 7.74 -17.13 15.36
N VAL A 92 8.76 -17.79 15.94
CA VAL A 92 9.20 -19.13 15.52
C VAL A 92 8.06 -20.14 15.61
N LEU A 93 7.21 -20.01 16.63
CA LEU A 93 6.11 -20.92 16.92
C LEU A 93 4.86 -20.70 16.04
N THR A 94 4.74 -19.55 15.36
CA THR A 94 3.52 -19.21 14.62
C THR A 94 3.32 -20.11 13.40
N LYS A 95 2.10 -20.65 13.27
CA LYS A 95 1.65 -21.37 12.07
C LYS A 95 0.82 -20.52 11.11
N THR A 96 0.31 -19.38 11.58
CA THR A 96 -0.54 -18.48 10.79
C THR A 96 0.10 -17.11 10.63
N VAL A 97 -0.22 -16.44 9.52
CA VAL A 97 0.20 -15.05 9.27
C VAL A 97 -0.50 -14.08 10.23
N TYR A 98 -1.74 -14.37 10.66
CA TYR A 98 -2.48 -13.53 11.59
C TYR A 98 -1.78 -13.40 12.95
N HIS A 99 -1.21 -14.49 13.47
CA HIS A 99 -0.39 -14.42 14.68
C HIS A 99 0.85 -13.54 14.49
N ILE A 100 1.47 -13.55 13.32
CA ILE A 100 2.57 -12.63 13.00
C ILE A 100 2.08 -11.17 13.02
N PHE A 101 0.90 -10.89 12.45
CA PHE A 101 0.31 -9.54 12.53
C PHE A 101 0.01 -9.10 13.96
N PHE A 102 -0.40 -10.01 14.85
CA PHE A 102 -0.57 -9.69 16.26
C PHE A 102 0.76 -9.25 16.90
N LEU A 103 1.85 -9.97 16.62
CA LEU A 103 3.19 -9.62 17.10
C LEU A 103 3.67 -8.27 16.56
N ILE A 104 3.51 -8.01 15.25
CA ILE A 104 3.83 -6.71 14.63
C ILE A 104 3.05 -5.58 15.31
N LYS A 105 1.75 -5.80 15.57
CA LYS A 105 0.89 -4.80 16.20
C LYS A 105 1.32 -4.45 17.62
N VAL A 106 1.69 -5.44 18.44
CA VAL A 106 2.18 -5.16 19.80
C VAL A 106 3.59 -4.57 19.81
N ILE A 107 4.47 -4.95 18.89
CA ILE A 107 5.79 -4.30 18.76
C ILE A 107 5.62 -2.82 18.43
N ASN A 108 4.77 -2.50 17.46
CA ASN A 108 4.50 -1.11 17.08
C ASN A 108 3.83 -0.30 18.20
N SER A 109 3.10 -0.94 19.14
CA SER A 109 2.48 -0.24 20.26
C SER A 109 3.39 -0.03 21.45
N GLU A 110 4.38 -0.91 21.68
CA GLU A 110 5.25 -0.84 22.87
C GLU A 110 6.65 -0.25 22.59
N ILE A 111 7.21 -0.41 21.38
CA ILE A 111 8.64 -0.18 21.10
C ILE A 111 8.88 0.95 20.07
N ASP A 112 7.83 1.53 19.49
CA ASP A 112 7.90 2.57 18.45
C ASP A 112 8.90 2.19 17.32
N ALA A 113 9.72 3.16 16.87
CA ALA A 113 10.64 3.00 15.75
C ALA A 113 11.74 1.95 15.97
N ALA A 114 12.12 1.67 17.23
CA ALA A 114 13.16 0.68 17.54
C ALA A 114 12.72 -0.76 17.18
N GLY A 115 11.41 -1.00 17.04
CA GLY A 115 10.85 -2.30 16.68
C GLY A 115 10.83 -2.57 15.18
N LEU A 116 11.07 -1.56 14.34
CA LEU A 116 10.85 -1.60 12.90
C LEU A 116 11.59 -2.76 12.20
N ALA A 117 12.87 -2.96 12.50
CA ALA A 117 13.64 -4.05 11.92
C ALA A 117 13.02 -5.42 12.25
N THR A 118 12.59 -5.63 13.50
CA THR A 118 11.94 -6.87 13.92
C THR A 118 10.57 -7.06 13.23
N CYS A 119 9.81 -5.98 13.04
CA CYS A 119 8.56 -6.02 12.26
C CYS A 119 8.81 -6.45 10.81
N ILE A 120 9.90 -5.99 10.19
CA ILE A 120 10.27 -6.41 8.83
C ILE A 120 10.74 -7.87 8.79
N GLU A 121 11.53 -8.33 9.75
CA GLU A 121 11.89 -9.76 9.89
C GLU A 121 10.63 -10.65 9.98
N LEU A 122 9.64 -10.22 10.76
CA LEU A 122 8.35 -10.87 10.90
C LEU A 122 7.57 -10.91 9.57
N CYS A 123 7.54 -9.82 8.80
CA CYS A 123 6.95 -9.78 7.46
C CYS A 123 7.66 -10.73 6.48
N VAL A 124 9.00 -10.77 6.50
CA VAL A 124 9.78 -11.70 5.68
C VAL A 124 9.44 -13.15 6.02
N LYS A 125 9.31 -13.48 7.31
CA LYS A 125 8.82 -14.79 7.75
C LYS A 125 7.41 -15.07 7.24
N ALA A 126 6.50 -14.10 7.32
CA ALA A 126 5.13 -14.26 6.87
C ALA A 126 5.05 -14.57 5.36
N LEU A 127 5.87 -13.91 4.53
CA LEU A 127 5.96 -14.18 3.09
C LEU A 127 6.45 -15.60 2.77
N ARG A 128 7.20 -16.23 3.70
CA ARG A 128 7.74 -17.59 3.54
C ARG A 128 6.85 -18.70 4.11
N LEU A 129 5.77 -18.37 4.82
CA LEU A 129 4.88 -19.39 5.37
C LEU A 129 4.11 -20.10 4.25
N GLU A 130 4.23 -21.42 4.18
CA GLU A 130 3.60 -22.27 3.15
C GLU A 130 2.07 -22.18 3.17
N ALA A 131 1.46 -21.95 4.34
CA ALA A 131 0.01 -21.74 4.47
C ALA A 131 -0.50 -20.40 3.90
N SER A 132 0.37 -19.57 3.31
CA SER A 132 0.03 -18.25 2.74
C SER A 132 -0.60 -18.32 1.35
N GLU A 133 -1.12 -19.47 0.90
CA GLU A 133 -1.73 -19.61 -0.43
C GLU A 133 -2.92 -18.67 -0.69
N ASN A 134 -3.47 -18.03 0.35
CA ASN A 134 -4.46 -16.97 0.17
C ASN A 134 -3.80 -15.67 -0.33
N THR A 135 -4.09 -15.34 -1.59
CA THR A 135 -3.74 -14.09 -2.27
C THR A 135 -3.99 -12.84 -1.40
N GLU A 136 -5.11 -12.78 -0.69
CA GLU A 136 -5.48 -11.65 0.17
C GLU A 136 -4.51 -11.45 1.34
N VAL A 137 -3.99 -12.54 1.89
CA VAL A 137 -3.02 -12.51 2.99
C VAL A 137 -1.67 -12.01 2.47
N LYS A 138 -1.21 -12.48 1.29
CA LYS A 138 0.02 -11.99 0.67
C LYS A 138 -0.06 -10.49 0.33
N ILE A 139 -1.22 -10.04 -0.18
CA ILE A 139 -1.49 -8.62 -0.42
C ILE A 139 -1.44 -7.82 0.90
N SER A 140 -2.04 -8.35 1.97
CA SER A 140 -2.02 -7.73 3.29
C SER A 140 -0.59 -7.58 3.82
N ILE A 141 0.26 -8.59 3.64
CA ILE A 141 1.69 -8.51 4.02
C ILE A 141 2.39 -7.40 3.22
N CYS A 142 2.19 -7.33 1.90
CA CYS A 142 2.76 -6.28 1.05
C CYS A 142 2.33 -4.86 1.48
N LYS A 143 1.05 -4.70 1.86
CA LYS A 143 0.53 -3.45 2.41
C LYS A 143 1.17 -3.11 3.76
N THR A 144 1.30 -4.09 4.66
CA THR A 144 1.99 -3.91 5.94
C THR A 144 3.43 -3.45 5.74
N ILE A 145 4.19 -4.10 4.86
CA ILE A 145 5.58 -3.72 4.55
C ILE A 145 5.63 -2.28 4.00
N SER A 146 4.74 -1.92 3.08
CA SER A 146 4.68 -0.57 2.51
C SER A 146 4.35 0.51 3.54
N CYS A 147 3.53 0.18 4.55
CA CYS A 147 3.23 1.06 5.67
C CYS A 147 4.39 1.20 6.66
N LEU A 148 5.16 0.12 6.87
CA LEU A 148 6.33 0.12 7.75
C LEU A 148 7.54 0.86 7.14
N LEU A 149 7.67 0.86 5.81
CA LEU A 149 8.75 1.49 5.06
C LEU A 149 8.21 2.53 4.04
N PRO A 150 7.56 3.62 4.50
CA PRO A 150 6.86 4.56 3.62
C PRO A 150 7.82 5.38 2.72
N ASP A 151 9.07 5.51 3.14
CA ASP A 151 10.12 6.30 2.46
C ASP A 151 11.06 5.46 1.59
N ASP A 152 10.94 4.13 1.63
CA ASP A 152 11.72 3.23 0.76
C ASP A 152 10.96 2.97 -0.54
N LEU A 153 11.21 3.82 -1.54
CA LEU A 153 10.52 3.76 -2.83
C LEU A 153 10.72 2.42 -3.56
N GLU A 154 11.88 1.78 -3.42
CA GLU A 154 12.15 0.49 -4.07
C GLU A 154 11.31 -0.62 -3.42
N VAL A 155 11.26 -0.67 -2.08
CA VAL A 155 10.41 -1.61 -1.35
C VAL A 155 8.94 -1.38 -1.67
N LYS A 156 8.48 -0.13 -1.77
CA LYS A 156 7.09 0.19 -2.16
C LYS A 156 6.76 -0.26 -3.57
N ARG A 157 7.67 -0.04 -4.53
CA ARG A 157 7.52 -0.54 -5.91
C ARG A 157 7.42 -2.06 -5.93
N ALA A 158 8.27 -2.75 -5.15
CA ALA A 158 8.26 -4.21 -5.05
C ALA A 158 6.96 -4.73 -4.43
N CYS A 159 6.49 -4.13 -3.33
CA CYS A 159 5.23 -4.52 -2.69
C CYS A 159 4.03 -4.27 -3.60
N GLN A 160 3.96 -3.10 -4.26
CA GLN A 160 2.85 -2.77 -5.16
C GLN A 160 2.83 -3.65 -6.40
N LEU A 161 3.99 -3.98 -6.96
CA LEU A 161 4.08 -4.93 -8.07
C LEU A 161 3.66 -6.33 -7.63
N SER A 162 4.08 -6.77 -6.44
CA SER A 162 3.66 -8.05 -5.88
C SER A 162 2.14 -8.12 -5.70
N GLU A 163 1.51 -7.05 -5.18
CA GLU A 163 0.04 -6.95 -5.10
C GLU A 163 -0.61 -7.05 -6.48
N PHE A 164 -0.11 -6.32 -7.47
CA PHE A 164 -0.64 -6.38 -8.84
C PHE A 164 -0.48 -7.78 -9.47
N LEU A 165 0.66 -8.45 -9.28
CA LEU A 165 0.90 -9.79 -9.83
C LEU A 165 -0.01 -10.85 -9.19
N LEU A 166 -0.39 -10.64 -7.93
CA LEU A 166 -1.31 -11.49 -7.19
C LEU A 166 -2.78 -11.25 -7.62
N GLU A 167 -3.15 -9.99 -7.85
CA GLU A 167 -4.50 -9.59 -8.28
C GLU A 167 -4.43 -8.44 -9.31
N PRO A 168 -4.37 -8.76 -10.63
CA PRO A 168 -4.16 -7.79 -11.71
C PRO A 168 -5.38 -6.91 -12.00
N THR A 169 -5.74 -6.03 -11.07
CA THR A 169 -6.86 -5.09 -11.24
C THR A 169 -6.43 -3.77 -11.88
N VAL A 170 -7.39 -3.06 -12.49
CA VAL A 170 -7.18 -1.68 -12.98
C VAL A 170 -6.62 -0.75 -11.90
N ASP A 171 -7.11 -0.84 -10.67
CA ASP A 171 -6.68 0.04 -9.58
C ASP A 171 -5.24 -0.31 -9.13
N ALA A 172 -4.89 -1.59 -9.04
CA ALA A 172 -3.52 -2.05 -8.75
C ALA A 172 -2.55 -1.64 -9.86
N TYR A 173 -2.95 -1.73 -11.14
CA TYR A 173 -2.15 -1.26 -12.27
C TYR A 173 -1.80 0.23 -12.15
N TYR A 174 -2.79 1.08 -11.84
CA TYR A 174 -2.54 2.52 -11.70
C TYR A 174 -1.66 2.85 -10.49
N ALA A 175 -1.75 2.06 -9.41
CA ALA A 175 -0.85 2.20 -8.28
C ALA A 175 0.61 1.84 -8.67
N VAL A 176 0.82 0.77 -9.44
CA VAL A 176 2.15 0.43 -10.01
C VAL A 176 2.65 1.57 -10.90
N GLU A 177 1.81 2.05 -11.83
CA GLU A 177 2.17 3.15 -12.74
C GLU A 177 2.58 4.41 -11.99
N MET A 178 1.87 4.75 -10.92
CA MET A 178 2.17 5.89 -10.09
C MET A 178 3.58 5.79 -9.49
N LEU A 179 3.92 4.66 -8.88
CA LEU A 179 5.20 4.47 -8.18
C LEU A 179 6.39 4.35 -9.16
N TYR A 180 6.23 3.63 -10.27
CA TYR A 180 7.30 3.45 -11.26
C TYR A 180 7.57 4.70 -12.11
N ASN A 181 6.66 5.67 -12.13
CA ASN A 181 6.90 6.97 -12.78
C ASN A 181 7.57 8.01 -11.86
N GLN A 182 7.70 7.75 -10.56
CA GLN A 182 8.47 8.61 -9.66
C GLN A 182 9.96 8.59 -10.03
N PRO A 183 10.70 9.70 -9.86
CA PRO A 183 12.14 9.69 -10.08
C PRO A 183 12.82 8.74 -9.09
N ASP A 184 13.89 8.08 -9.52
CA ASP A 184 14.65 7.21 -8.64
C ASP A 184 15.25 8.03 -7.49
N GLN A 185 15.08 7.51 -6.28
CA GLN A 185 15.63 8.10 -5.07
C GLN A 185 17.11 7.71 -4.97
N LYS A 186 17.97 8.68 -4.61
CA LYS A 186 19.35 8.36 -4.26
C LYS A 186 19.33 7.55 -2.97
N TYR A 187 19.92 6.36 -3.02
CA TYR A 187 20.03 5.49 -1.87
C TYR A 187 21.09 6.06 -0.92
N ASP A 188 20.68 6.42 0.29
CA ASP A 188 21.57 6.89 1.35
C ASP A 188 21.83 5.72 2.32
N GLU A 189 22.99 5.07 2.16
CA GLU A 189 23.39 3.91 2.97
C GLU A 189 23.59 4.25 4.45
N GLU A 190 23.83 5.53 4.79
CA GLU A 190 24.20 5.95 6.14
C GLU A 190 22.98 6.15 7.06
N ASN A 191 21.79 6.38 6.50
CA ASN A 191 20.57 6.73 7.26
C ASN A 191 19.41 5.77 7.00
N LEU A 192 19.69 4.46 6.97
CA LEU A 192 18.68 3.45 6.70
C LEU A 192 17.83 3.13 7.93
N PRO A 193 16.49 3.01 7.77
CA PRO A 193 15.59 2.68 8.87
C PRO A 193 15.74 1.22 9.35
N ILE A 194 16.32 0.35 8.51
CA ILE A 194 16.60 -1.05 8.80
C ILE A 194 17.98 -1.46 8.25
N PRO A 195 18.60 -2.54 8.76
CA PRO A 195 19.85 -3.06 8.20
C PRO A 195 19.73 -3.39 6.71
N ASN A 196 20.74 -3.02 5.91
CA ASN A 196 20.72 -3.28 4.46
C ASN A 196 20.61 -4.77 4.13
N SER A 197 21.21 -5.66 4.93
CA SER A 197 21.06 -7.11 4.77
C SER A 197 19.61 -7.57 4.83
N LEU A 198 18.84 -7.04 5.79
CA LEU A 198 17.41 -7.34 5.95
C LEU A 198 16.57 -6.75 4.81
N ARG A 199 16.90 -5.52 4.38
CA ARG A 199 16.28 -4.89 3.21
C ARG A 199 16.47 -5.73 1.94
N CYS A 200 17.70 -6.20 1.69
CA CYS A 200 18.01 -7.07 0.55
C CYS A 200 17.25 -8.40 0.67
N GLU A 201 17.23 -9.02 1.84
CA GLU A 201 16.48 -10.25 2.09
C GLU A 201 14.98 -10.08 1.77
N LEU A 202 14.39 -8.98 2.22
CA LEU A 202 13.00 -8.63 1.94
C LEU A 202 12.72 -8.53 0.44
N LEU A 203 13.53 -7.76 -0.30
CA LEU A 203 13.39 -7.61 -1.74
C LEU A 203 13.54 -8.95 -2.47
N LEU A 204 14.50 -9.78 -2.06
CA LEU A 204 14.69 -11.11 -2.63
C LEU A 204 13.46 -11.99 -2.44
N VAL A 205 12.88 -12.02 -1.23
CA VAL A 205 11.69 -12.84 -0.95
C VAL A 205 10.46 -12.39 -1.73
N LEU A 206 10.30 -11.08 -1.97
CA LEU A 206 9.24 -10.59 -2.85
C LEU A 206 9.48 -11.05 -4.31
N LYS A 207 10.71 -10.88 -4.80
CA LYS A 207 11.10 -11.22 -6.17
C LYS A 207 10.98 -12.71 -6.49
N THR A 208 11.19 -13.61 -5.52
CA THR A 208 11.05 -15.05 -5.77
C THR A 208 9.63 -15.47 -6.16
N GLN A 209 8.63 -14.64 -5.88
CA GLN A 209 7.23 -14.88 -6.23
C GLN A 209 6.86 -14.33 -7.61
N TRP A 210 7.75 -13.57 -8.27
CA TRP A 210 7.42 -12.89 -9.51
C TRP A 210 7.65 -13.79 -10.74
N PRO A 211 6.78 -13.73 -11.76
CA PRO A 211 7.00 -14.44 -13.02
C PRO A 211 8.09 -13.78 -13.89
N PHE A 212 8.50 -12.56 -13.56
CA PHE A 212 9.58 -11.81 -14.19
C PHE A 212 10.20 -10.84 -13.19
N ASP A 213 11.47 -10.49 -13.40
CA ASP A 213 12.11 -9.39 -12.67
C ASP A 213 12.22 -8.18 -13.62
N PRO A 214 11.50 -7.07 -13.37
CA PRO A 214 11.60 -5.86 -14.18
C PRO A 214 12.86 -5.04 -13.90
N GLU A 215 13.88 -5.62 -13.25
CA GLU A 215 15.16 -4.97 -13.04
C GLU A 215 15.68 -4.42 -14.38
N PHE A 216 16.03 -3.12 -14.37
CA PHE A 216 16.48 -2.36 -15.55
C PHE A 216 15.44 -2.08 -16.65
N TRP A 217 14.16 -2.41 -16.44
CA TRP A 217 13.11 -2.10 -17.42
C TRP A 217 12.70 -0.62 -17.36
N ASP A 218 12.41 -0.04 -18.52
CA ASP A 218 11.69 1.23 -18.57
C ASP A 218 10.19 1.00 -18.30
N TRP A 219 9.49 2.07 -17.88
CA TRP A 219 8.04 1.99 -17.63
C TRP A 219 7.28 1.44 -18.83
N LYS A 220 7.74 1.70 -20.06
CA LYS A 220 7.08 1.24 -21.28
C LYS A 220 7.10 -0.28 -21.39
N MET A 221 8.21 -0.92 -21.05
CA MET A 221 8.34 -2.37 -21.05
C MET A 221 7.49 -3.00 -19.94
N LEU A 222 7.56 -2.45 -18.71
CA LEU A 222 6.73 -2.91 -17.59
C LEU A 222 5.24 -2.78 -17.89
N LYS A 223 4.80 -1.62 -18.40
CA LYS A 223 3.41 -1.36 -18.80
C LYS A 223 2.88 -2.43 -19.76
N ARG A 224 3.67 -2.83 -20.77
CA ARG A 224 3.27 -3.86 -21.73
C ARG A 224 3.01 -5.20 -21.05
N GLN A 225 3.87 -5.61 -20.12
CA GLN A 225 3.70 -6.86 -19.39
C GLN A 225 2.52 -6.80 -18.42
N CYS A 226 2.34 -5.69 -17.71
CA CYS A 226 1.16 -5.51 -16.85
C CYS A 226 -0.15 -5.60 -17.66
N LEU A 227 -0.25 -4.90 -18.79
CA LEU A 227 -1.44 -4.97 -19.64
C LEU A 227 -1.69 -6.39 -20.18
N ALA A 228 -0.64 -7.14 -20.49
CA ALA A 228 -0.77 -8.54 -20.92
C ALA A 228 -1.35 -9.44 -19.81
N LEU A 229 -0.98 -9.19 -18.54
CA LEU A 229 -1.49 -9.95 -17.39
C LEU A 229 -2.94 -9.60 -17.01
N MET A 230 -3.41 -8.39 -17.31
CA MET A 230 -4.76 -7.93 -16.97
C MET A 230 -5.88 -8.54 -17.84
N GLY A 231 -5.54 -9.12 -19.01
CA GLY A 231 -6.52 -9.70 -19.91
C GLY A 231 -7.59 -8.70 -20.36
N GLU A 232 -8.87 -9.00 -20.14
CA GLU A 232 -10.01 -8.14 -20.56
C GLU A 232 -10.01 -6.77 -19.86
N GLU A 233 -9.48 -6.67 -18.63
CA GLU A 233 -9.39 -5.40 -17.90
C GLU A 233 -8.43 -4.41 -18.57
N ALA A 234 -7.50 -4.88 -19.40
CA ALA A 234 -6.58 -4.03 -20.15
C ALA A 234 -7.31 -3.10 -21.13
N SER A 235 -8.47 -3.53 -21.66
CA SER A 235 -9.33 -2.72 -22.53
C SER A 235 -9.75 -1.41 -21.85
N ILE A 236 -10.05 -1.48 -20.54
CA ILE A 236 -10.42 -0.32 -19.73
C ILE A 236 -9.26 0.68 -19.65
N VAL A 237 -8.02 0.19 -19.46
CA VAL A 237 -6.82 1.03 -19.42
C VAL A 237 -6.56 1.68 -20.78
N SER A 238 -6.67 0.92 -21.87
CA SER A 238 -6.51 1.43 -23.24
C SER A 238 -7.52 2.54 -23.57
N SER A 239 -8.81 2.35 -23.25
CA SER A 239 -9.82 3.40 -23.44
C SER A 239 -9.52 4.67 -22.64
N ILE A 240 -8.96 4.54 -21.43
CA ILE A 240 -8.58 5.69 -20.60
C ILE A 240 -7.36 6.42 -21.18
N ASP A 241 -6.37 5.68 -21.69
CA ASP A 241 -5.19 6.27 -22.32
C ASP A 241 -5.54 7.03 -23.62
N GLU A 242 -6.46 6.50 -24.44
CA GLU A 242 -6.95 7.17 -25.65
C GLU A 242 -7.68 8.49 -25.36
N LEU A 243 -8.48 8.53 -24.28
CA LEU A 243 -9.14 9.75 -23.82
C LEU A 243 -8.13 10.80 -23.33
N ASN A 244 -7.04 10.36 -22.67
CA ASN A 244 -5.99 11.26 -22.17
C ASN A 244 -5.11 11.84 -23.29
N ASP A 245 -4.81 11.06 -24.34
CA ASP A 245 -4.05 11.55 -25.49
C ASP A 245 -4.87 12.60 -26.28
N SER A 246 -6.19 12.43 -26.34
CA SER A 246 -7.12 13.38 -26.98
C SER A 246 -7.15 14.75 -26.28
N GLU A 247 -7.14 14.80 -24.95
CA GLU A 247 -7.10 16.05 -24.16
C GLU A 247 -5.74 16.78 -24.24
N MET A 248 -4.66 16.10 -24.60
CA MET A 248 -3.34 16.72 -24.79
C MET A 248 -3.25 17.48 -26.12
N HIS A 249 -4.03 17.10 -27.13
CA HIS A 249 -4.06 17.79 -28.42
C HIS A 249 -4.81 19.13 -28.35
N GLU A 250 -5.93 19.21 -27.62
CA GLU A 250 -6.70 20.46 -27.46
C GLU A 250 -5.92 21.57 -26.72
N LYS A 251 -4.90 21.22 -25.91
CA LYS A 251 -4.04 22.21 -25.21
C LYS A 251 -2.87 22.72 -26.04
N VAL A 252 -2.58 22.11 -27.19
CA VAL A 252 -1.44 22.48 -28.06
C VAL A 252 -1.87 23.44 -29.18
N GLU A 253 -3.14 23.43 -29.58
CA GLU A 253 -3.66 24.33 -30.62
C GLU A 253 -3.71 25.81 -30.20
N ASP A 254 -3.72 26.11 -28.90
CA ASP A 254 -3.80 27.50 -28.38
C ASP A 254 -2.46 28.26 -28.38
N CYS A 255 -1.39 27.67 -28.95
CA CYS A 255 -0.03 28.23 -28.95
C CYS A 255 0.66 28.28 -30.32
N GLN A 256 -0.03 28.01 -31.43
CA GLN A 256 0.55 28.10 -32.78
C GLN A 256 -0.38 28.88 -33.71
N ASP A 257 -0.45 30.18 -33.50
CA ASP A 257 -0.72 31.11 -34.58
C ASP A 257 0.41 32.15 -34.59
N GLU A 258 0.81 32.57 -35.79
CA GLU A 258 2.01 33.39 -36.11
C GLU A 258 3.25 32.57 -36.53
N ASN A 259 3.18 31.96 -37.72
CA ASN A 259 4.11 32.25 -38.82
C ASN A 259 3.81 31.35 -40.01
N LYS A 260 3.14 31.93 -41.00
CA LYS A 260 2.85 31.30 -42.28
C LYS A 260 3.64 32.05 -43.34
N ASP A 261 4.67 31.42 -43.90
CA ASP A 261 5.20 31.83 -45.19
C ASP A 261 5.66 30.63 -46.04
N SER A 262 4.81 30.33 -47.03
CA SER A 262 5.14 30.36 -48.47
C SER A 262 6.18 29.40 -49.08
N SER A 263 5.64 28.39 -49.80
CA SER A 263 6.00 27.96 -51.18
C SER A 263 7.34 27.23 -51.44
N ALA A 264 7.53 26.28 -52.36
CA ALA A 264 6.72 25.30 -53.09
C ALA A 264 7.71 24.36 -53.83
N ASN A 265 7.27 23.11 -54.04
CA ASN A 265 7.63 22.16 -55.10
C ASN A 265 9.03 21.50 -55.22
N GLY A 266 9.01 20.16 -55.26
CA GLY A 266 9.61 19.43 -56.39
C GLY A 266 10.49 18.21 -56.11
N LEU A 267 9.88 17.03 -55.94
CA LEU A 267 10.38 15.68 -56.25
C LEU A 267 11.71 15.17 -55.63
N SER A 268 11.61 14.30 -54.62
CA SER A 268 12.38 13.03 -54.55
C SER A 268 11.79 12.09 -53.48
N GLY A 269 10.73 11.37 -53.87
CA GLY A 269 10.11 10.33 -53.03
C GLY A 269 10.99 9.09 -52.97
N CYS A 270 11.88 9.02 -51.98
CA CYS A 270 12.36 7.78 -51.34
C CYS A 270 13.25 8.05 -50.10
N PHE A 271 13.72 9.28 -49.90
CA PHE A 271 14.56 9.63 -48.75
C PHE A 271 13.80 10.20 -47.54
N ASP A 272 12.55 10.62 -47.72
CA ASP A 272 11.81 11.33 -46.67
C ASP A 272 11.41 10.44 -45.50
N GLU A 273 11.17 9.14 -45.70
CA GLU A 273 10.67 8.27 -44.63
C GLU A 273 11.74 7.95 -43.58
N ALA A 274 12.98 7.68 -44.00
CA ALA A 274 14.12 7.51 -43.09
C ALA A 274 14.50 8.81 -42.37
N THR A 275 14.39 9.94 -43.06
CA THR A 275 14.69 11.27 -42.49
C THR A 275 13.60 11.72 -41.51
N ASN A 276 12.34 11.37 -41.76
CA ASN A 276 11.20 11.57 -40.86
C ASN A 276 11.28 10.64 -39.63
N LEU A 277 11.71 9.38 -39.80
CA LEU A 277 11.96 8.45 -38.69
C LEU A 277 13.12 8.93 -37.81
N LEU A 278 14.23 9.37 -38.41
CA LEU A 278 15.38 9.90 -37.68
C LEU A 278 15.06 11.24 -36.98
N ARG A 279 14.24 12.10 -37.59
CA ARG A 279 13.73 13.33 -36.97
C ARG A 279 12.78 13.01 -35.82
N GLY A 280 11.85 12.07 -36.00
CA GLY A 280 10.97 11.56 -34.94
C GLY A 280 11.71 10.86 -33.79
N ILE A 281 12.80 10.14 -34.06
CA ILE A 281 13.67 9.55 -33.03
C ILE A 281 14.44 10.63 -32.28
N ARG A 282 14.92 11.68 -32.97
CA ARG A 282 15.65 12.81 -32.37
C ARG A 282 14.73 13.68 -31.51
N ASP A 283 13.53 13.96 -31.99
CA ASP A 283 12.47 14.69 -31.26
C ASP A 283 11.97 13.90 -30.06
N LYS A 284 11.82 12.57 -30.18
CA LYS A 284 11.44 11.69 -29.05
C LYS A 284 12.55 11.56 -28.00
N LYS A 285 13.82 11.52 -28.42
CA LYS A 285 14.98 11.57 -27.49
C LYS A 285 15.08 12.91 -26.79
N GLN A 286 14.81 14.01 -27.49
CA GLN A 286 14.84 15.36 -26.94
C GLN A 286 13.66 15.60 -25.97
N LYS A 287 12.45 15.17 -26.32
CA LYS A 287 11.26 15.19 -25.45
C LYS A 287 11.44 14.34 -24.19
N ASN A 288 12.05 13.16 -24.30
CA ASN A 288 12.37 12.32 -23.14
C ASN A 288 13.44 12.97 -22.23
N ARG A 289 14.42 13.69 -22.81
CA ARG A 289 15.42 14.45 -22.03
C ARG A 289 14.81 15.67 -21.33
N GLU A 290 13.86 16.34 -21.97
CA GLU A 290 13.13 17.47 -21.36
C GLU A 290 12.17 17.00 -20.27
N ILE A 291 11.45 15.89 -20.47
CA ILE A 291 10.62 15.25 -19.42
C ILE A 291 11.48 14.81 -18.23
N LYS A 292 12.69 14.27 -18.47
CA LYS A 292 13.63 13.91 -17.40
C LYS A 292 14.09 15.16 -16.62
N LYS A 293 14.44 16.25 -17.31
CA LYS A 293 14.79 17.55 -16.70
C LYS A 293 13.62 18.19 -15.94
N LEU A 294 12.38 17.97 -16.36
CA LEU A 294 11.18 18.45 -15.68
C LEU A 294 10.88 17.62 -14.41
N ARG A 295 11.09 16.30 -14.46
CA ARG A 295 10.99 15.41 -13.28
C ARG A 295 12.03 15.77 -12.21
N GLU A 296 13.26 16.10 -12.61
CA GLU A 296 14.35 16.54 -11.72
C GLU A 296 14.10 17.89 -11.03
N ARG A 297 13.14 18.70 -11.53
CA ARG A 297 12.75 20.00 -10.95
C ARG A 297 11.48 19.94 -10.08
N GLY A 298 11.00 18.75 -9.74
CA GLY A 298 9.82 18.57 -8.87
C GLY A 298 8.49 18.93 -9.54
N PHE A 299 8.41 18.87 -10.88
CA PHE A 299 7.20 19.20 -11.62
C PHE A 299 6.14 18.11 -11.44
N ILE A 300 5.06 18.43 -10.72
CA ILE A 300 3.89 17.55 -10.57
C ILE A 300 3.22 17.38 -11.93
N SER A 301 3.05 16.12 -12.38
CA SER A 301 2.45 15.81 -13.68
C SER A 301 1.01 16.34 -13.76
N ALA A 302 0.57 16.79 -14.94
CA ALA A 302 -0.82 17.17 -15.17
C ALA A 302 -1.79 16.02 -14.79
N ARG A 303 -1.35 14.78 -14.95
CA ARG A 303 -2.03 13.54 -14.53
C ARG A 303 -2.24 13.47 -13.00
N PHE A 304 -1.24 13.81 -12.19
CA PHE A 304 -1.38 13.84 -10.73
C PHE A 304 -2.24 15.00 -10.25
N ARG A 305 -2.14 16.18 -10.90
CA ARG A 305 -3.05 17.31 -10.62
C ARG A 305 -4.51 16.95 -10.88
N ASN A 306 -4.78 16.26 -11.99
CA ASN A 306 -6.12 15.78 -12.32
C ASN A 306 -6.58 14.72 -11.32
N TRP A 307 -5.76 13.71 -10.99
CA TRP A 307 -6.11 12.71 -9.98
C TRP A 307 -6.48 13.35 -8.63
N GLN A 308 -5.67 14.27 -8.13
CA GLN A 308 -5.91 14.97 -6.87
C GLN A 308 -7.12 15.92 -6.94
N ALA A 309 -7.46 16.46 -8.13
CA ALA A 309 -8.63 17.30 -8.34
C ALA A 309 -9.95 16.50 -8.45
N TYR A 310 -9.89 15.27 -8.97
CA TYR A 310 -11.07 14.44 -9.21
C TYR A 310 -11.30 13.34 -8.17
N MET A 311 -10.36 13.08 -7.27
CA MET A 311 -10.53 12.09 -6.19
C MET A 311 -11.62 12.52 -5.20
N GLN A 312 -12.54 11.63 -4.85
CA GLN A 312 -13.63 11.90 -3.91
C GLN A 312 -13.66 10.82 -2.84
N TYR A 313 -13.77 11.26 -1.58
CA TYR A 313 -13.80 10.38 -0.41
C TYR A 313 -15.24 10.15 0.04
N CYS A 314 -15.58 8.92 0.42
CA CYS A 314 -16.86 8.59 1.01
C CYS A 314 -16.80 8.61 2.54
N VAL A 315 -17.52 9.55 3.16
CA VAL A 315 -17.58 9.69 4.63
C VAL A 315 -18.41 8.61 5.35
N LEU A 316 -19.08 7.73 4.59
CA LEU A 316 -19.98 6.70 5.12
C LEU A 316 -19.34 5.31 5.15
N CYS A 317 -18.27 5.08 4.38
CA CYS A 317 -17.59 3.78 4.31
C CYS A 317 -16.09 3.86 4.10
N ASP A 318 -15.52 5.07 4.19
CA ASP A 318 -14.08 5.35 4.14
C ASP A 318 -13.38 4.81 2.87
N LYS A 319 -14.09 4.86 1.74
CA LYS A 319 -13.58 4.45 0.42
C LYS A 319 -13.38 5.63 -0.51
N GLU A 320 -12.35 5.55 -1.34
CA GLU A 320 -11.97 6.57 -2.31
C GLU A 320 -12.47 6.22 -3.72
N PHE A 321 -12.94 7.23 -4.45
CA PHE A 321 -13.50 7.08 -5.79
C PHE A 321 -13.09 8.23 -6.69
N LEU A 322 -12.66 7.90 -7.92
CA LEU A 322 -12.28 8.91 -8.91
C LEU A 322 -13.51 9.42 -9.69
N GLY A 323 -13.72 10.74 -9.67
CA GLY A 323 -14.67 11.44 -10.52
C GLY A 323 -16.12 10.94 -10.37
N HIS A 324 -16.76 10.60 -11.49
CA HIS A 324 -18.17 10.18 -11.51
C HIS A 324 -18.43 8.80 -10.84
N ARG A 325 -17.37 8.04 -10.51
CA ARG A 325 -17.53 6.74 -9.82
C ARG A 325 -18.19 6.90 -8.44
N ILE A 326 -17.98 8.03 -7.75
CA ILE A 326 -18.64 8.28 -6.47
C ILE A 326 -20.16 8.43 -6.62
N VAL A 327 -20.67 8.90 -7.76
CA VAL A 327 -22.11 9.05 -8.02
C VAL A 327 -22.80 7.69 -8.08
N ARG A 328 -22.12 6.68 -8.66
CA ARG A 328 -22.60 5.30 -8.69
C ARG A 328 -22.47 4.65 -7.31
N HIS A 329 -21.35 4.85 -6.64
CA HIS A 329 -21.13 4.37 -5.28
C HIS A 329 -22.18 4.92 -4.29
N ALA A 330 -22.52 6.20 -4.40
CA ALA A 330 -23.51 6.87 -3.57
C ALA A 330 -24.86 6.14 -3.55
N GLN A 331 -25.25 5.52 -4.67
CA GLN A 331 -26.52 4.77 -4.75
C GLN A 331 -26.52 3.49 -3.90
N LYS A 332 -25.35 2.99 -3.46
CA LYS A 332 -25.25 1.88 -2.50
C LYS A 332 -25.55 2.30 -1.07
N HIS A 333 -25.46 3.59 -0.76
CA HIS A 333 -25.90 4.17 0.52
C HIS A 333 -27.40 4.46 0.49
N TYR A 334 -28.16 3.45 0.08
CA TYR A 334 -29.62 3.45 0.12
C TYR A 334 -30.05 2.46 1.19
N LYS A 335 -30.72 2.95 2.22
CA LYS A 335 -31.23 2.12 3.32
C LYS A 335 -32.58 2.67 3.78
N ASP A 336 -33.54 1.77 3.99
CA ASP A 336 -34.87 2.09 4.54
C ASP A 336 -35.62 3.20 3.78
N GLY A 337 -35.53 3.22 2.45
CA GLY A 337 -36.22 4.22 1.62
C GLY A 337 -35.47 5.53 1.42
N ILE A 338 -34.28 5.68 2.02
CA ILE A 338 -33.52 6.93 2.05
C ILE A 338 -32.15 6.74 1.38
N TYR A 339 -31.79 7.67 0.50
CA TYR A 339 -30.44 7.79 -0.07
C TYR A 339 -29.60 8.77 0.76
N SER A 340 -28.43 8.36 1.21
CA SER A 340 -27.49 9.20 1.96
C SER A 340 -26.31 9.63 1.09
N CYS A 341 -26.05 10.94 1.05
CA CYS A 341 -24.96 11.50 0.25
C CYS A 341 -23.59 11.15 0.87
N PRO A 342 -22.67 10.51 0.12
CA PRO A 342 -21.36 10.11 0.64
C PRO A 342 -20.37 11.26 0.86
N ILE A 343 -20.74 12.50 0.51
CA ILE A 343 -19.86 13.68 0.57
C ILE A 343 -20.29 14.63 1.70
N CYS A 344 -21.59 14.78 1.94
CA CYS A 344 -22.14 15.73 2.93
C CYS A 344 -23.11 15.08 3.93
N ALA A 345 -23.33 13.76 3.85
CA ALA A 345 -24.25 12.99 4.68
C ALA A 345 -25.72 13.43 4.67
N GLN A 346 -26.13 14.27 3.70
CA GLN A 346 -27.54 14.64 3.52
C GLN A 346 -28.38 13.47 3.01
N ASN A 347 -29.62 13.41 3.48
CA ASN A 347 -30.58 12.35 3.18
C ASN A 347 -31.61 12.79 2.13
N PHE A 348 -31.97 11.89 1.22
CA PHE A 348 -32.88 12.14 0.11
C PHE A 348 -33.88 10.98 -0.04
N ASN A 349 -35.14 11.29 -0.31
CA ASN A 349 -36.21 10.30 -0.43
C ASN A 349 -36.51 9.90 -1.89
N SER A 350 -35.84 10.51 -2.86
CA SER A 350 -35.98 10.18 -4.29
C SER A 350 -34.62 10.15 -4.97
N LYS A 351 -34.46 9.18 -5.88
CA LYS A 351 -33.27 9.03 -6.72
C LYS A 351 -33.09 10.23 -7.67
N GLU A 352 -34.18 10.83 -8.11
CA GLU A 352 -34.22 11.93 -9.08
C GLU A 352 -33.63 13.22 -8.52
N THR A 353 -33.74 13.43 -7.20
CA THR A 353 -33.12 14.58 -6.51
C THR A 353 -31.73 14.25 -5.98
N PHE A 354 -31.50 12.99 -5.58
CA PHE A 354 -30.24 12.50 -5.07
C PHE A 354 -29.10 12.49 -6.10
N VAL A 355 -29.33 11.93 -7.29
CA VAL A 355 -28.26 11.78 -8.31
C VAL A 355 -27.71 13.13 -8.79
N PRO A 356 -28.55 14.14 -9.11
CA PRO A 356 -28.08 15.49 -9.45
C PRO A 356 -27.32 16.14 -8.30
N HIS A 357 -27.77 15.96 -7.04
CA HIS A 357 -27.11 16.50 -5.86
C HIS A 357 -25.66 16.00 -5.73
N VAL A 358 -25.44 14.68 -5.78
CA VAL A 358 -24.08 14.10 -5.68
C VAL A 358 -23.22 14.53 -6.87
N THR A 359 -23.81 14.63 -8.07
CA THR A 359 -23.10 15.09 -9.28
C THR A 359 -22.64 16.55 -9.16
N LEU A 360 -23.44 17.41 -8.52
CA LEU A 360 -23.07 18.81 -8.26
C LEU A 360 -21.88 18.91 -7.30
N HIS A 361 -21.81 18.07 -6.27
CA HIS A 361 -20.65 18.00 -5.39
C HIS A 361 -19.37 17.69 -6.17
N VAL A 362 -19.41 16.69 -7.06
CA VAL A 362 -18.25 16.30 -7.89
C VAL A 362 -17.82 17.45 -8.81
N LYS A 363 -18.78 18.12 -9.47
CA LYS A 363 -18.50 19.26 -10.36
C LYS A 363 -17.94 20.48 -9.62
N LYS A 364 -18.49 20.81 -8.46
CA LYS A 364 -18.03 21.97 -7.66
C LYS A 364 -16.66 21.72 -7.05
N SER A 365 -16.48 20.56 -6.42
CA SER A 365 -15.23 20.17 -5.77
C SER A 365 -14.06 20.05 -6.74
N SER A 366 -14.28 19.52 -7.95
CA SER A 366 -13.23 19.47 -8.99
C SER A 366 -12.87 20.85 -9.51
N LYS A 367 -13.85 21.73 -9.75
CA LYS A 367 -13.61 23.10 -10.21
C LYS A 367 -12.83 23.93 -9.19
N GLU A 368 -13.16 23.82 -7.90
CA GLU A 368 -12.46 24.51 -6.81
C GLU A 368 -11.02 24.02 -6.65
N ARG A 369 -10.79 22.70 -6.68
CA ARG A 369 -9.44 22.12 -6.57
C ARG A 369 -8.56 22.42 -7.77
N LEU A 370 -9.12 22.41 -8.99
CA LEU A 370 -8.40 22.84 -10.20
C LEU A 370 -8.05 24.34 -10.17
N ALA A 371 -8.92 25.17 -9.61
CA ALA A 371 -8.67 26.61 -9.47
C ALA A 371 -7.56 26.89 -8.43
N ALA A 372 -7.55 26.17 -7.31
CA ALA A 372 -6.53 26.30 -6.26
C ALA A 372 -5.13 25.83 -6.69
N MET A 373 -5.04 24.98 -7.73
CA MET A 373 -3.78 24.46 -8.27
C MET A 373 -3.17 25.32 -9.39
N LYS A 374 -3.80 26.44 -9.77
CA LYS A 374 -3.19 27.39 -10.72
C LYS A 374 -2.03 28.12 -10.01
N PRO A 375 -0.82 28.16 -10.58
CA PRO A 375 0.27 28.93 -9.99
C PRO A 375 -0.14 30.41 -9.96
N LEU A 376 0.02 31.06 -8.79
CA LEU A 376 -0.05 32.51 -8.66
C LEU A 376 0.88 33.10 -9.74
N ARG A 377 0.29 33.77 -10.75
CA ARG A 377 1.05 34.55 -11.73
C ARG A 377 1.93 35.49 -10.91
N LYS A 378 3.26 35.35 -11.02
CA LYS A 378 4.19 36.37 -10.50
C LYS A 378 3.75 37.69 -11.10
N LEU A 379 3.19 38.58 -10.28
CA LEU A 379 3.01 39.97 -10.62
C LEU A 379 4.37 40.49 -11.07
N GLY A 380 4.47 40.86 -12.35
CA GLY A 380 5.70 41.38 -12.94
C GLY A 380 6.18 42.57 -12.12
N ARG A 381 7.50 42.63 -11.86
CA ARG A 381 8.11 43.87 -11.39
C ARG A 381 7.90 44.94 -12.47
N PRO A 382 7.47 46.16 -12.11
CA PRO A 382 7.38 47.27 -13.05
C PRO A 382 8.80 47.69 -13.52
N PRO A 383 8.87 48.47 -14.63
CA PRO A 383 10.08 48.68 -15.42
C PRO A 383 11.23 49.35 -14.69
#